data_AF-A0A8H6H7V1-F1
#
_entry.id   AF-A0A8H6H7V1-F1
#
_cell.length_a   1.000
_cell.length_b   1.000
_cell.length_c   1.000
_cell.angle_alpha   90.00
_cell.angle_beta   90.00
_cell.angle_gamma   90.00
#
_symmetry.space_group_name_H-M   'P 1'
#
loop_
_entity.id
_entity.type
_entity.pdbx_description
1 polymer ?
#
loop_
_entity_poly.entity_id
_entity_poly.type
_entity_poly.pdbx_seq_one_letter_code
_entity_poly.pdbx_strand_id
1 'polypeptide(L)'
;MESRSGSPKPRKRDRVMHALGLDRFNRHSASPSPRGSTSKTRNKLFEGVKTALETVVTVADVFPPLKSTAAGLLVLLKAIDDYGENRKEFTRLSERLEALSKIMVSFPVEFPEEEGDRFRGLAR
;
A
#
# COMPACT_ATOMS: atom_id res chain seq x y z
N MET A 1 63.15 -30.89 11.51
CA MET A 1 61.81 -30.53 12.03
C MET A 1 60.95 -30.16 10.84
N GLU A 2 60.06 -31.05 10.45
CA GLU A 2 59.30 -31.05 9.20
C GLU A 2 57.89 -30.49 9.49
N SER A 3 57.49 -29.40 8.83
CA SER A 3 56.12 -28.84 8.95
C SER A 3 55.41 -28.97 7.61
N ARG A 4 54.52 -29.94 7.50
CA ARG A 4 53.69 -30.21 6.33
C ARG A 4 52.50 -29.26 6.30
N SER A 5 52.46 -28.32 5.34
CA SER A 5 51.28 -27.51 5.07
C SER A 5 50.28 -28.32 4.24
N GLY A 6 49.31 -28.95 4.89
CA GLY A 6 48.19 -29.61 4.22
C GLY A 6 47.07 -28.62 3.91
N SER A 7 46.95 -28.17 2.66
CA SER A 7 45.73 -27.53 2.17
C SER A 7 44.58 -28.55 2.17
N PRO A 8 43.39 -28.24 2.72
CA PRO A 8 42.29 -29.20 2.79
C PRO A 8 41.80 -29.55 1.37
N LYS A 9 41.78 -30.84 1.04
CA LYS A 9 41.20 -31.33 -0.22
C LYS A 9 39.72 -30.91 -0.29
N PRO A 10 39.27 -30.32 -1.42
CA PRO A 10 37.88 -29.95 -1.60
C PRO A 10 36.99 -31.19 -1.50
N ARG A 11 35.88 -31.09 -0.77
CA ARG A 11 34.93 -32.20 -0.61
C ARG A 11 34.31 -32.49 -1.98
N LYS A 12 34.02 -33.76 -2.29
CA LYS A 12 33.46 -34.18 -3.59
C LYS A 12 32.24 -33.34 -4.03
N ARG A 13 31.46 -32.82 -3.08
CA ARG A 13 30.32 -31.92 -3.33
C ARG A 13 30.72 -30.61 -4.01
N ASP A 14 31.86 -30.02 -3.64
CA ASP A 14 32.31 -28.73 -4.19
C ASP A 14 32.74 -28.87 -5.66
N ARG A 15 33.32 -30.03 -6.03
CA ARG A 15 33.64 -30.36 -7.44
C ARG A 15 32.40 -30.49 -8.31
N VAL A 16 31.30 -31.01 -7.75
CA VAL A 16 30.04 -31.18 -8.49
C VAL A 16 29.38 -29.83 -8.74
N MET A 17 29.42 -28.90 -7.78
CA MET A 17 28.86 -27.55 -7.97
C MET A 17 29.54 -26.77 -9.09
N HIS A 18 30.86 -26.88 -9.19
CA HIS A 18 31.64 -26.20 -10.24
C HIS A 18 31.45 -26.85 -11.62
N ALA A 19 31.29 -28.18 -11.69
CA ALA A 19 31.02 -28.89 -12.94
C ALA A 19 29.60 -28.62 -13.48
N LEU A 20 28.66 -28.32 -12.59
CA LEU A 20 27.27 -27.99 -12.93
C LEU A 20 27.03 -26.48 -13.12
N GLY A 21 28.08 -25.64 -13.08
CA GLY A 21 27.97 -24.20 -13.29
C GLY A 21 27.06 -23.48 -12.29
N LEU A 22 26.81 -24.08 -11.12
CA LEU A 22 25.85 -23.58 -10.13
C LEU A 22 26.39 -22.40 -9.30
N ASP A 23 27.67 -22.06 -9.42
CA ASP A 23 28.28 -20.86 -8.82
C ASP A 23 27.65 -19.54 -9.33
N ARG A 24 26.91 -19.60 -10.44
CA ARG A 24 26.26 -18.44 -11.08
C ARG A 24 24.93 -18.03 -10.46
N PHE A 25 24.32 -18.86 -9.61
CA PHE A 25 22.98 -18.58 -9.08
C PHE A 25 22.95 -17.67 -7.85
N ASN A 26 24.11 -17.31 -7.29
CA ASN A 26 24.17 -16.54 -6.04
C ASN A 26 24.69 -15.11 -6.18
N ARG A 27 24.73 -14.52 -7.39
CA ARG A 27 25.16 -13.13 -7.56
C ARG A 27 24.26 -12.32 -8.49
N HIS A 28 23.53 -11.41 -7.84
CA HIS A 28 22.88 -10.20 -8.35
C HIS A 28 21.70 -10.36 -9.32
N SER A 29 20.50 -10.30 -8.73
CA SER A 29 19.48 -9.38 -9.24
C SER A 29 18.93 -8.65 -8.03
N ALA A 30 19.42 -7.44 -7.77
CA ALA A 30 18.66 -6.45 -7.02
C ALA A 30 17.32 -6.31 -7.75
N SER A 31 16.28 -6.94 -7.20
CA SER A 31 14.93 -6.79 -7.71
C SER A 31 14.57 -5.30 -7.57
N PRO A 32 14.27 -4.60 -8.67
CA PRO A 32 13.57 -3.33 -8.52
C PRO A 32 12.22 -3.69 -7.92
N SER A 33 12.01 -3.39 -6.63
CA SER A 33 10.69 -3.43 -6.03
C SER A 33 9.75 -2.63 -6.94
N PRO A 34 8.70 -3.23 -7.54
CA PRO A 34 7.69 -2.47 -8.25
C PRO A 34 6.79 -1.81 -7.20
N ARG A 35 7.32 -0.80 -6.51
CA ARG A 35 6.50 0.17 -5.78
C ARG A 35 5.84 1.06 -6.83
N GLY A 36 4.70 0.64 -7.38
CA GLY A 36 3.83 1.58 -8.10
C GLY A 36 2.85 1.06 -9.15
N SER A 37 2.94 -0.19 -9.62
CA SER A 37 2.11 -0.65 -10.75
C SER A 37 0.93 -1.56 -10.39
N THR A 38 0.89 -2.13 -9.17
CA THR A 38 -0.14 -3.10 -8.78
C THR A 38 -1.52 -2.50 -8.61
N SER A 39 -1.62 -1.22 -8.28
CA SER A 39 -2.89 -0.53 -8.02
C SER A 39 -3.79 -0.49 -9.26
N LYS A 40 -3.25 -0.12 -10.43
CA LYS A 40 -4.05 -0.03 -11.67
C LYS A 40 -4.55 -1.39 -12.14
N THR A 41 -3.73 -2.43 -12.04
CA THR A 41 -4.11 -3.79 -12.43
C THR A 41 -5.16 -4.37 -11.47
N ARG A 42 -5.01 -4.09 -10.17
CA ARG A 42 -5.98 -4.53 -9.15
C ARG A 42 -7.35 -3.88 -9.34
N ASN A 43 -7.38 -2.59 -9.66
CA ASN A 43 -8.64 -1.88 -9.92
C ASN A 43 -9.36 -2.42 -11.18
N LYS A 44 -8.61 -2.73 -12.25
CA LYS A 44 -9.17 -3.35 -13.46
C LYS A 44 -9.74 -4.75 -13.21
N LEU A 45 -9.03 -5.56 -12.42
CA LEU A 45 -9.51 -6.89 -12.04
C LEU A 45 -10.79 -6.80 -11.19
N PHE A 46 -10.81 -5.85 -10.25
CA PHE A 46 -11.96 -5.60 -9.38
C PHE A 46 -13.23 -5.22 -10.18
N GLU A 47 -13.09 -4.32 -11.16
CA GLU A 47 -14.19 -3.99 -12.08
C GLU A 47 -14.64 -5.16 -12.95
N GLY A 48 -13.69 -5.98 -13.41
CA GLY A 48 -14.01 -7.21 -14.13
C GLY A 48 -14.85 -8.18 -13.29
N VAL A 49 -14.53 -8.33 -12.01
CA VAL A 49 -15.29 -9.19 -11.07
C VAL A 49 -16.70 -8.64 -10.83
N LYS A 50 -16.88 -7.33 -10.64
CA LYS A 50 -18.22 -6.72 -10.52
C LYS A 50 -19.07 -6.98 -11.76
N THR A 51 -18.51 -6.73 -12.93
CA THR A 51 -19.21 -6.93 -14.22
C THR A 51 -19.63 -8.39 -14.40
N ALA A 52 -18.75 -9.33 -14.04
CA ALA A 52 -19.06 -10.77 -14.08
C ALA A 52 -20.18 -11.16 -13.10
N LEU A 53 -20.17 -10.61 -11.89
CA LEU A 53 -21.23 -10.87 -10.92
C LEU A 53 -22.57 -10.25 -11.34
N GLU A 54 -22.57 -9.05 -11.93
CA GLU A 54 -23.77 -8.42 -12.48
C GLU A 54 -24.38 -9.28 -13.59
N THR A 55 -23.54 -9.76 -14.50
CA THR A 55 -24.00 -10.70 -15.54
C THR A 55 -24.58 -11.97 -14.92
N VAL A 56 -23.92 -12.58 -13.93
CA VAL A 56 -24.47 -13.74 -13.21
C VAL A 56 -25.84 -13.44 -12.58
N VAL A 57 -26.01 -12.29 -11.92
CA VAL A 57 -27.30 -11.89 -11.34
C VAL A 57 -28.39 -11.77 -12.40
N THR A 58 -28.06 -11.24 -13.58
CA THR A 58 -29.03 -11.09 -14.69
C THR A 58 -29.42 -12.42 -15.34
N VAL A 59 -28.50 -13.39 -15.43
CA VAL A 59 -28.76 -14.65 -16.13
C VAL A 59 -29.26 -15.77 -15.22
N ALA A 60 -29.03 -15.68 -13.90
CA ALA A 60 -29.32 -16.75 -12.94
C ALA A 60 -30.77 -16.75 -12.40
N ASP A 61 -31.74 -16.19 -13.12
CA ASP A 61 -33.16 -16.17 -12.70
C ASP A 61 -33.75 -17.57 -12.50
N VAL A 62 -33.28 -18.53 -13.30
CA VAL A 62 -33.65 -19.96 -13.21
C VAL A 62 -32.92 -20.71 -12.09
N PHE A 63 -31.97 -20.07 -11.41
CA PHE A 63 -31.23 -20.67 -10.30
C PHE A 63 -31.05 -19.68 -9.12
N PRO A 64 -32.11 -19.48 -8.32
CA PRO A 64 -32.14 -18.47 -7.26
C PRO A 64 -30.97 -18.48 -6.25
N PRO A 65 -30.43 -19.63 -5.82
CA PRO A 65 -29.30 -19.65 -4.88
C PRO A 65 -28.06 -18.94 -5.43
N LEU A 66 -27.76 -19.13 -6.71
CA LEU A 66 -26.62 -18.50 -7.37
C LEU A 66 -26.86 -16.99 -7.55
N LYS A 67 -28.06 -16.60 -7.98
CA LYS A 67 -28.45 -15.19 -8.11
C LYS A 67 -28.30 -14.46 -6.77
N SER A 68 -28.80 -15.05 -5.69
CA SER A 68 -28.69 -14.46 -4.35
C SER A 68 -27.24 -14.33 -3.89
N THR A 69 -26.40 -15.34 -4.17
CA THR A 69 -24.98 -15.30 -3.81
C THR A 69 -24.23 -14.22 -4.58
N ALA A 70 -24.47 -14.12 -5.90
CA ALA A 70 -23.85 -13.10 -6.74
C ALA A 70 -24.28 -11.68 -6.35
N ALA A 71 -25.57 -11.48 -6.03
CA ALA A 71 -26.08 -10.22 -5.51
C ALA A 71 -25.45 -9.86 -4.16
N GLY A 72 -25.32 -10.82 -3.25
CA GLY A 72 -24.65 -10.61 -1.96
C GLY A 72 -23.19 -10.18 -2.11
N LEU A 73 -22.45 -10.82 -3.02
CA LEU A 73 -21.07 -10.44 -3.32
C LEU A 73 -20.97 -9.03 -3.93
N LEU A 74 -21.90 -8.63 -4.79
CA LEU A 74 -21.93 -7.27 -5.35
C LEU A 74 -22.11 -6.20 -4.27
N VAL A 75 -23.00 -6.43 -3.29
CA VAL A 75 -23.20 -5.50 -2.17
C VAL A 75 -21.91 -5.33 -1.36
N LEU A 76 -21.20 -6.43 -1.08
CA LEU A 76 -19.93 -6.39 -0.37
C LEU A 76 -18.84 -5.63 -1.16
N LEU A 77 -18.74 -5.88 -2.48
CA LEU A 77 -17.78 -5.18 -3.33
C LEU A 77 -18.07 -3.67 -3.39
N LYS A 78 -19.34 -3.28 -3.42
CA LYS A 78 -19.73 -1.86 -3.38
C LYS A 78 -19.36 -1.21 -2.06
N ALA A 79 -19.63 -1.88 -0.94
CA ALA A 79 -19.27 -1.36 0.39
C ALA A 79 -17.75 -1.17 0.56
N ILE A 80 -16.94 -2.07 -0.02
CA ILE A 80 -15.46 -1.93 -0.03
C ILE A 80 -15.04 -0.71 -0.83
N ASP A 81 -15.69 -0.44 -1.97
CA ASP A 81 -15.38 0.72 -2.81
C ASP A 81 -15.73 2.03 -2.13
N ASP A 82 -16.92 2.09 -1.51
CA ASP A 82 -17.39 3.25 -0.73
C ASP A 82 -16.42 3.54 0.43
N TYR A 83 -15.92 2.50 1.11
CA TYR A 83 -14.90 2.64 2.14
C TYR A 83 -13.56 3.17 1.60
N GLY A 84 -13.19 2.76 0.38
CA GLY A 84 -12.01 3.25 -0.33
C GLY A 84 -12.06 4.75 -0.59
N GLU A 85 -13.21 5.30 -0.97
CA GLU A 85 -13.38 6.74 -1.15
C GLU A 85 -13.35 7.51 0.17
N ASN A 86 -13.95 6.97 1.22
CA ASN A 86 -13.84 7.54 2.56
C ASN A 86 -12.38 7.72 3.02
N ARG A 87 -11.50 6.79 2.65
CA ARG A 87 -10.08 6.89 2.96
C ARG A 87 -9.38 8.06 2.25
N LYS A 88 -9.81 8.42 1.03
CA LYS A 88 -9.25 9.57 0.30
C LYS A 88 -9.68 10.89 0.95
N GLU A 89 -10.96 11.00 1.31
CA GLU A 89 -11.47 12.17 2.04
C GLU A 89 -10.80 12.34 3.41
N PHE A 90 -10.57 11.24 4.13
CA PHE A 90 -9.84 11.29 5.41
C PHE A 90 -8.38 11.72 5.24
N THR A 91 -7.70 11.25 4.18
CA THR A 91 -6.34 11.69 3.86
C THR A 91 -6.30 13.19 3.57
N ARG A 92 -7.24 13.68 2.76
CA ARG A 92 -7.36 15.11 2.43
C ARG A 92 -7.65 15.96 3.67
N LEU A 93 -8.48 15.46 4.57
CA LEU A 93 -8.75 16.11 5.86
C LEU A 93 -7.47 16.17 6.71
N SER A 94 -6.71 15.08 6.78
CA SER A 94 -5.43 15.03 7.49
C SER A 94 -4.43 16.04 6.95
N GLU A 95 -4.30 16.18 5.63
CA GLU A 95 -3.43 17.18 4.99
C GLU A 95 -3.83 18.61 5.36
N ARG A 96 -5.13 18.92 5.38
CA ARG A 96 -5.64 20.23 5.80
C ARG A 96 -5.38 20.51 7.28
N LEU A 97 -5.55 19.50 8.14
CA LEU A 97 -5.27 19.61 9.56
C LEU A 97 -3.78 19.81 9.83
N GLU A 98 -2.90 19.14 9.08
CA GLU A 98 -1.46 19.35 9.18
C GLU A 98 -1.07 20.78 8.75
N ALA A 99 -1.65 21.27 7.65
CA ALA A 99 -1.45 22.65 7.21
C ALA A 99 -1.92 23.66 8.27
N LEU A 100 -3.09 23.44 8.86
CA LEU A 100 -3.61 24.28 9.94
C LEU A 100 -2.71 24.23 11.18
N SER A 101 -2.22 23.04 11.56
CA SER A 101 -1.30 22.89 12.69
C SER A 101 0.00 23.66 12.45
N LYS A 102 0.55 23.64 11.23
CA LYS A 102 1.75 24.41 10.87
C LYS A 102 1.48 25.91 11.00
N ILE A 103 0.32 26.38 10.53
CA ILE A 103 -0.09 27.77 10.68
C ILE A 103 -0.14 28.16 12.16
N MET A 104 -0.81 27.36 12.99
CA MET A 104 -0.93 27.62 14.44
C MET A 104 0.42 27.60 15.17
N VAL A 105 1.36 26.74 14.77
CA VAL A 105 2.72 26.75 15.32
C VAL A 105 3.52 27.95 14.83
N SER A 106 3.27 28.42 13.61
CA SER A 106 3.89 29.64 13.06
C SER A 106 3.24 30.94 13.54
N PHE A 107 2.11 30.86 14.25
CA PHE A 107 1.53 32.04 14.88
C PHE A 107 2.46 32.50 16.00
N PRO A 108 2.90 33.77 15.98
CA PRO A 108 3.70 34.30 17.07
C PRO A 108 2.86 34.27 18.36
N VAL A 109 3.41 33.68 19.42
CA VAL A 109 2.82 33.72 20.78
C VAL A 109 2.81 35.16 21.31
N GLU A 110 3.65 36.02 20.76
CA GLU A 110 3.75 37.44 21.08
C GLU A 110 2.92 38.24 20.09
N PHE A 111 1.70 38.60 20.49
CA PHE A 111 0.99 39.71 19.88
C PHE A 111 1.76 41.00 20.20
N PRO A 112 2.07 41.86 19.21
CA PRO A 112 2.60 43.18 19.51
C PRO A 112 1.62 43.90 20.47
N GLU A 113 2.12 44.47 21.56
CA GLU A 113 1.30 45.01 22.66
C GLU A 113 0.21 46.01 22.19
N GLU A 114 0.41 46.64 21.03
CA GLU A 114 -0.55 47.56 20.37
C GLU A 114 -1.89 46.89 19.97
N GLU A 115 -1.93 45.59 19.70
CA GLU A 115 -3.17 44.90 19.33
C GLU A 115 -3.95 44.40 20.55
N GLY A 116 -3.25 44.08 21.65
CA GLY A 116 -3.88 43.71 22.93
C GLY A 116 -4.65 44.87 23.57
N ASP A 117 -4.20 46.10 23.35
CA ASP A 117 -4.87 47.31 23.85
C ASP A 117 -6.21 47.56 23.12
N ARG A 118 -6.29 47.25 21.82
CA ARG A 118 -7.53 47.33 21.03
C ARG A 118 -8.61 46.34 21.48
N PHE A 119 -8.22 45.11 21.83
CA PHE A 119 -9.15 44.10 22.34
C PHE A 119 -9.58 44.37 23.79
N ARG A 120 -8.70 44.95 24.62
CA ARG A 120 -9.06 45.39 25.99
C ARG A 120 -10.10 46.50 26.00
N GLY A 121 -10.10 47.38 25.00
CA GLY A 121 -11.12 48.42 24.84
C GLY A 121 -12.55 47.90 24.61
N LEU A 122 -12.71 46.66 24.13
CA LEU A 122 -14.00 45.99 23.89
C LEU A 122 -14.53 45.20 25.09
N ALA A 123 -13.70 44.97 26.11
CA ALA A 123 -14.06 44.23 27.31
C ALA A 123 -14.66 45.14 28.42
N ARG A 124 -15.08 46.36 28.06
CA ARG A 124 -15.59 47.38 28.99
C ARG A 124 -17.08 47.63 28.78
#